data_AF-A0A1C3NHQ7-F1
#
_entry.id   AF-A0A1C3NHQ7-F1
#
_cell.length_a   1.000
_cell.length_b   1.000
_cell.length_c   1.000
_cell.angle_alpha   90.00
_cell.angle_beta   90.00
_cell.angle_gamma   90.00
#
_symmetry.space_group_name_H-M   'P 1'
#
loop_
_entity.id
_entity.type
_entity.pdbx_description
1 polymer ?
#
loop_
_entity_poly.entity_id
_entity_poly.type
_entity_poly.pdbx_seq_one_letter_code
_entity_poly.pdbx_strand_id
1 'polypeptide(L)'
;MNALTELAASLQALHLLRPMLLWALLAILPAAALWHWRRRDADVWRQSVDAHLLSKLLVSGGRRGWRGFVLAALTYTLAVVAMSGPSWRQTERPVYHSSMPLVVVLDLSSSANATDLPPSRLLQARAKLATLLRKRAGGEVALLVYADESFTVAPLTEDSANVALFLDALSPSVMPVDGKRVDRAIDAAAQLLQQAGFKQGEILLVSDSADRSAESAARTARSRGFTVSALGVGGERGVAYRTASGEIAQARLDESSLRDLAGQGGGRYARIAPDDGDLRALGVLDPSQQPLADETAESDGGKTWLDDGYWLVLPVMLFALLAFRRRAVVAVLAMLCVLPLAQTAHAADGSLWQRADQVQQQRLDAGVQAYRKGDFAAAQKAFEAVPTDEGLYNLGNALARQGQYDAAIQAYDRALKHHPNQQDAIANRAAVDAARKRQPRNNKNGKGQSKDQKQSAQNGNGQQQSGQNQQNSKSGQDEQKQQDGKTQPSDVQRPQDGKSQDAQSKNGQGEQRKQDTPPQSADAKAQQQADEAQRRKMQQAMAQAGDKQAEANGKQEAAAASETPEQREQRQAVDAWLRRVPDDPGSLLRTKFRLEYERRQRDGR
;
A
#
# COMPACT_ATOMS: atom_id res chain seq x y z
N MET A 1 27.77 -36.21 16.02
CA MET A 1 27.52 -35.33 17.17
C MET A 1 26.69 -34.10 16.79
N ASN A 2 26.71 -33.62 15.55
CA ASN A 2 25.95 -32.44 15.10
C ASN A 2 24.41 -32.58 15.12
N ALA A 3 23.84 -33.75 14.82
CA ALA A 3 22.38 -33.93 14.78
C ALA A 3 21.71 -33.84 16.16
N LEU A 4 22.40 -34.27 17.23
CA LEU A 4 21.88 -34.20 18.60
C LEU A 4 21.92 -32.76 19.14
N THR A 5 22.93 -31.99 18.76
CA THR A 5 23.04 -30.57 19.12
C THR A 5 22.00 -29.72 18.37
N GLU A 6 21.69 -30.03 17.11
CA GLU A 6 20.62 -29.38 16.35
C GLU A 6 19.22 -29.73 16.88
N LEU A 7 19.01 -30.98 17.31
CA LEU A 7 17.77 -31.39 17.98
C LEU A 7 17.60 -30.69 19.34
N ALA A 8 18.67 -30.55 20.11
CA ALA A 8 18.62 -29.82 21.38
C ALA A 8 18.31 -28.32 21.18
N ALA A 9 18.91 -27.69 20.16
CA ALA A 9 18.64 -26.29 19.83
C ALA A 9 17.20 -26.08 19.33
N SER A 10 16.68 -26.99 18.50
CA SER A 10 15.28 -26.91 18.03
C SER A 10 14.25 -27.19 19.11
N LEU A 11 14.58 -28.00 20.13
CA LEU A 11 13.76 -28.18 21.32
C LEU A 11 13.77 -26.96 22.25
N GLN A 12 14.89 -26.22 22.31
CA GLN A 12 14.96 -24.95 23.06
C GLN A 12 14.19 -23.82 22.36
N ALA A 13 14.07 -23.87 21.04
CA ALA A 13 13.30 -22.89 20.25
C ALA A 13 11.79 -23.20 20.17
N LEU A 14 11.34 -24.35 20.72
CA LEU A 14 9.94 -24.74 20.71
C LEU A 14 9.13 -23.87 21.67
N HIS A 15 8.15 -23.13 21.15
CA HIS A 15 7.15 -22.43 21.92
C HIS A 15 5.77 -23.09 21.77
N LEU A 16 5.01 -23.22 22.86
CA LEU A 16 3.63 -23.73 22.81
C LEU A 16 2.67 -22.56 22.94
N LEU A 17 1.88 -22.27 21.91
CA LEU A 17 0.88 -21.20 21.94
C LEU A 17 -0.21 -21.48 23.00
N ARG A 18 -0.51 -22.76 23.25
CA ARG A 18 -1.64 -23.19 24.10
C ARG A 18 -1.24 -24.38 24.98
N PRO A 19 -0.32 -24.20 25.95
CA PRO A 19 0.20 -25.30 26.76
C PRO A 19 -0.88 -25.98 27.60
N MET A 20 -1.95 -25.26 27.96
CA MET A 20 -3.08 -25.80 28.72
C MET A 20 -3.82 -26.94 28.01
N LEU A 21 -3.73 -27.06 26.67
CA LEU A 21 -4.37 -28.15 25.95
C LEU A 21 -3.72 -29.51 26.22
N LEU A 22 -2.47 -29.54 26.72
CA LEU A 22 -1.80 -30.79 27.10
C LEU A 22 -2.52 -31.53 28.23
N TRP A 23 -3.30 -30.83 29.07
CA TRP A 23 -4.15 -31.46 30.08
C TRP A 23 -5.20 -32.41 29.47
N ALA A 24 -5.58 -32.23 28.20
CA ALA A 24 -6.48 -33.14 27.50
C ALA A 24 -5.93 -34.58 27.41
N LEU A 25 -4.60 -34.79 27.49
CA LEU A 25 -4.00 -36.12 27.53
C LEU A 25 -4.50 -36.98 28.70
N LEU A 26 -4.95 -36.36 29.80
CA LEU A 26 -5.55 -37.07 30.93
C LEU A 26 -6.80 -37.88 30.54
N ALA A 27 -7.50 -37.51 29.46
CA ALA A 27 -8.67 -38.24 28.96
C ALA A 27 -8.34 -39.67 28.48
N ILE A 28 -7.05 -39.98 28.23
CA ILE A 28 -6.61 -41.34 27.89
C ILE A 28 -6.82 -42.31 29.07
N LEU A 29 -6.66 -41.85 30.31
CA LEU A 29 -6.81 -42.67 31.52
C LEU A 29 -8.24 -43.23 31.71
N PRO A 30 -9.31 -42.41 31.73
CA PRO A 30 -10.67 -42.93 31.81
C PRO A 30 -11.05 -43.74 30.57
N ALA A 31 -10.53 -43.41 29.38
CA ALA A 31 -10.73 -44.22 28.18
C ALA A 31 -10.09 -45.62 28.31
N ALA A 32 -8.90 -45.71 28.91
CA ALA A 32 -8.23 -46.98 29.20
C ALA A 32 -9.00 -47.80 30.24
N ALA A 33 -9.49 -47.15 31.32
CA ALA A 33 -10.29 -47.79 32.35
C ALA A 33 -11.62 -48.34 31.76
N LEU A 34 -12.33 -47.54 30.97
CA LEU A 34 -13.56 -47.95 30.28
C LEU A 34 -13.30 -49.12 29.31
N TRP A 35 -12.21 -49.05 28.54
CA TRP A 35 -11.80 -50.14 27.64
C TRP A 35 -11.49 -51.44 28.41
N HIS A 36 -10.84 -51.34 29.56
CA HIS A 36 -10.55 -52.48 30.43
C HIS A 36 -11.83 -53.04 31.06
N TRP A 37 -12.76 -52.19 31.51
CA TRP A 37 -14.04 -52.63 32.09
C TRP A 37 -14.91 -53.35 31.06
N ARG A 38 -15.06 -52.80 29.85
CA ARG A 38 -15.79 -53.46 28.75
C ARG A 38 -15.21 -54.80 28.33
N ARG A 39 -13.90 -55.03 28.57
CA ARG A 39 -13.28 -56.34 28.34
C ARG A 39 -13.60 -57.36 29.42
N ARG A 40 -13.90 -56.94 30.65
CA ARG A 40 -14.33 -57.85 31.72
C ARG A 40 -15.74 -58.38 31.48
N ASP A 41 -16.61 -57.64 30.80
CA ASP A 41 -17.94 -58.15 30.41
C ASP A 41 -17.85 -59.33 29.42
N ALA A 42 -16.75 -59.45 28.66
CA ALA A 42 -16.47 -60.64 27.84
C ALA A 42 -16.06 -61.86 28.68
N ASP A 43 -15.59 -61.68 29.93
CA ASP A 43 -15.35 -62.76 30.89
C ASP A 43 -16.66 -63.22 31.58
N VAL A 44 -17.72 -62.41 31.61
CA VAL A 44 -19.04 -62.84 32.13
C VAL A 44 -19.60 -63.99 31.28
N TRP A 45 -19.42 -63.94 29.96
CA TRP A 45 -19.78 -65.05 29.05
C TRP A 45 -18.93 -66.31 29.26
N ARG A 46 -17.71 -66.19 29.83
CA ARG A 46 -16.89 -67.35 30.22
C ARG A 46 -17.38 -68.02 31.49
N GLN A 47 -18.13 -67.29 32.34
CA GLN A 47 -18.71 -67.83 33.56
C GLN A 47 -20.05 -68.53 33.30
N SER A 48 -20.76 -68.19 32.23
CA SER A 48 -22.11 -68.68 31.92
C SER A 48 -22.20 -69.67 30.75
N VAL A 49 -21.10 -69.95 30.04
CA VAL A 49 -21.07 -70.85 28.88
C VAL A 49 -19.97 -71.90 29.04
N ASP A 50 -20.30 -73.17 28.77
CA ASP A 50 -19.35 -74.28 28.87
C ASP A 50 -18.08 -74.07 28.03
N ALA A 51 -16.93 -74.37 28.64
CA ALA A 51 -15.60 -74.08 28.10
C ALA A 51 -15.35 -74.64 26.68
N HIS A 52 -16.01 -75.76 26.33
CA HIS A 52 -15.84 -76.41 25.02
C HIS A 52 -16.57 -75.67 23.88
N LEU A 53 -17.69 -74.99 24.16
CA LEU A 53 -18.46 -74.20 23.18
C LEU A 53 -17.84 -72.82 22.95
N LEU A 54 -17.20 -72.29 23.99
CA LEU A 54 -16.63 -70.95 24.01
C LEU A 54 -15.52 -70.75 22.95
N SER A 55 -14.73 -71.80 22.70
CA SER A 55 -13.65 -71.78 21.69
C SER A 55 -14.15 -71.64 20.25
N LYS A 56 -15.40 -72.03 19.97
CA LYS A 56 -16.03 -71.96 18.64
C LYS A 56 -16.94 -70.74 18.47
N LEU A 57 -17.43 -70.15 19.56
CA LEU A 57 -18.32 -68.99 19.55
C LEU A 57 -17.58 -67.66 19.69
N LEU A 58 -16.44 -67.63 20.39
CA LEU A 58 -15.65 -66.40 20.56
C LEU A 58 -14.49 -66.35 19.56
N VAL A 59 -14.54 -65.36 18.67
CA VAL A 59 -13.34 -64.91 17.94
C VAL A 59 -12.34 -64.39 18.97
N SER A 60 -11.17 -65.03 19.07
CA SER A 60 -10.10 -64.66 20.00
C SER A 60 -9.50 -63.27 19.68
N GLY A 61 -10.18 -62.21 20.12
CA GLY A 61 -9.86 -60.80 19.83
C GLY A 61 -8.83 -60.14 20.76
N GLY A 62 -8.22 -60.88 21.70
CA GLY A 62 -7.42 -60.34 22.81
C GLY A 62 -6.28 -59.41 22.37
N ARG A 63 -5.36 -59.90 21.51
CA ARG A 63 -4.22 -59.13 20.97
C ARG A 63 -4.62 -58.10 19.92
N ARG A 64 -5.78 -58.28 19.26
CA ARG A 64 -6.23 -57.42 18.15
C ARG A 64 -6.85 -56.12 18.63
N GLY A 65 -7.54 -56.11 19.77
CA GLY A 65 -8.11 -54.88 20.34
C GLY A 65 -7.12 -53.99 21.11
N TRP A 66 -6.05 -54.54 21.71
CA TRP A 66 -5.01 -53.72 22.38
C TRP A 66 -4.25 -52.86 21.37
N ARG A 67 -3.88 -53.44 20.21
CA ARG A 67 -3.23 -52.69 19.13
C ARG A 67 -4.11 -51.56 18.59
N GLY A 68 -5.43 -51.76 18.53
CA GLY A 68 -6.38 -50.70 18.15
C GLY A 68 -6.48 -49.59 19.18
N PHE A 69 -6.51 -49.94 20.48
CA PHE A 69 -6.49 -48.95 21.57
C PHE A 69 -5.19 -48.15 21.59
N VAL A 70 -4.03 -48.81 21.46
CA VAL A 70 -2.72 -48.14 21.39
C VAL A 70 -2.64 -47.19 20.19
N LEU A 71 -3.13 -47.61 19.02
CA LEU A 71 -3.17 -46.75 17.84
C LEU A 71 -4.09 -45.55 18.06
N ALA A 72 -5.27 -45.75 18.64
CA ALA A 72 -6.20 -44.65 18.94
C ALA A 72 -5.62 -43.66 19.98
N ALA A 73 -4.98 -44.17 21.03
CA ALA A 73 -4.31 -43.35 22.02
C ALA A 73 -3.15 -42.56 21.41
N LEU A 74 -2.34 -43.17 20.54
CA LEU A 74 -1.26 -42.48 19.82
C LEU A 74 -1.80 -41.35 18.92
N THR A 75 -2.84 -41.63 18.12
CA THR A 75 -3.51 -40.63 17.28
C THR A 75 -4.06 -39.48 18.11
N TYR A 76 -4.69 -39.78 19.26
CA TYR A 76 -5.21 -38.77 20.17
C TYR A 76 -4.10 -37.90 20.76
N THR A 77 -3.00 -38.50 21.22
CA THR A 77 -1.83 -37.77 21.73
C THR A 77 -1.27 -36.81 20.67
N LEU A 78 -1.09 -37.28 19.43
CA LEU A 78 -0.63 -36.44 18.33
C LEU A 78 -1.58 -35.28 18.03
N ALA A 79 -2.90 -35.50 18.09
CA ALA A 79 -3.89 -34.45 17.91
C ALA A 79 -3.85 -33.40 19.02
N VAL A 80 -3.69 -33.83 20.29
CA VAL A 80 -3.55 -32.91 21.42
C VAL A 80 -2.28 -32.07 21.30
N VAL A 81 -1.15 -32.68 20.90
CA VAL A 81 0.09 -31.94 20.64
C VAL A 81 -0.07 -30.97 19.46
N ALA A 82 -0.73 -31.37 18.38
CA ALA A 82 -1.03 -30.47 17.26
C ALA A 82 -1.85 -29.24 17.72
N MET A 83 -2.89 -29.47 18.53
CA MET A 83 -3.75 -28.40 19.04
C MET A 83 -3.06 -27.49 20.06
N SER A 84 -2.05 -27.99 20.78
CA SER A 84 -1.26 -27.18 21.72
C SER A 84 -0.44 -26.08 21.04
N GLY A 85 -0.37 -26.10 19.70
CA GLY A 85 0.23 -25.08 18.86
C GLY A 85 1.74 -24.98 19.05
N PRO A 86 2.52 -26.04 18.77
CA PRO A 86 3.97 -25.96 18.76
C PRO A 86 4.42 -25.03 17.64
N SER A 87 5.32 -24.11 17.98
CA SER A 87 5.79 -23.03 17.10
C SER A 87 7.30 -22.91 17.16
N TRP A 88 7.90 -22.76 15.99
CA TRP A 88 9.34 -22.52 15.82
C TRP A 88 9.64 -21.22 15.06
N ARG A 89 8.61 -20.53 14.56
CA ARG A 89 8.75 -19.33 13.73
C ARG A 89 8.01 -18.14 14.34
N GLN A 90 8.67 -16.99 14.34
CA GLN A 90 8.07 -15.70 14.66
C GLN A 90 7.85 -14.89 13.38
N THR A 91 6.77 -14.12 13.32
CA THR A 91 6.48 -13.19 12.22
C THR A 91 6.09 -11.83 12.75
N GLU A 92 6.61 -10.79 12.10
CA GLU A 92 6.31 -9.39 12.39
C GLU A 92 4.89 -9.06 11.88
N ARG A 93 3.97 -8.79 12.81
CA ARG A 93 2.61 -8.32 12.56
C ARG A 93 2.60 -6.80 12.74
N PRO A 94 2.27 -6.00 11.71
CA PRO A 94 2.21 -4.56 11.85
C PRO A 94 1.07 -4.19 12.80
N VAL A 95 1.41 -3.58 13.94
CA VAL A 95 0.44 -2.99 14.86
C VAL A 95 -0.03 -1.68 14.24
N TYR A 96 -1.33 -1.57 13.96
CA TYR A 96 -1.91 -0.33 13.46
C TYR A 96 -2.02 0.67 14.63
N HIS A 97 -1.22 1.72 14.61
CA HIS A 97 -1.33 2.82 15.55
C HIS A 97 -2.49 3.73 15.14
N SER A 98 -3.51 3.91 15.99
CA SER A 98 -4.50 4.98 15.79
C SER A 98 -3.87 6.31 16.19
N SER A 99 -3.42 7.05 15.18
CA SER A 99 -2.94 8.41 15.36
C SER A 99 -4.09 9.34 15.72
N MET A 100 -3.86 10.25 16.67
CA MET A 100 -4.86 11.21 17.14
C MET A 100 -5.43 12.05 15.98
N PRO A 101 -6.76 12.18 15.81
CA PRO A 101 -7.33 12.94 14.69
C PRO A 101 -7.11 14.45 14.88
N LEU A 102 -7.05 15.19 13.77
CA LEU A 102 -6.87 16.65 13.77
C LEU A 102 -7.97 17.33 12.96
N VAL A 103 -8.65 18.29 13.57
CA VAL A 103 -9.53 19.21 12.85
C VAL A 103 -8.83 20.55 12.69
N VAL A 104 -8.51 20.91 11.46
CA VAL A 104 -7.98 22.24 11.13
C VAL A 104 -9.14 23.21 10.95
N VAL A 105 -9.12 24.31 11.69
CA VAL A 105 -10.15 25.36 11.69
C VAL A 105 -9.53 26.64 11.13
N LEU A 106 -9.85 26.98 9.88
CA LEU A 106 -9.25 28.10 9.16
C LEU A 106 -10.19 29.33 9.10
N ASP A 107 -9.67 30.48 9.50
CA ASP A 107 -10.33 31.78 9.39
C ASP A 107 -10.43 32.24 7.92
N LEU A 108 -11.65 32.46 7.44
CA LEU A 108 -11.98 33.03 6.13
C LEU A 108 -12.76 34.35 6.25
N SER A 109 -12.63 35.07 7.37
CA SER A 109 -13.13 36.45 7.49
C SER A 109 -12.37 37.40 6.55
N SER A 110 -12.90 38.60 6.32
CA SER A 110 -12.23 39.61 5.49
C SER A 110 -10.80 39.95 5.97
N SER A 111 -10.49 39.79 7.26
CA SER A 111 -9.14 40.06 7.78
C SER A 111 -8.09 39.04 7.31
N ALA A 112 -8.52 37.86 6.84
CA ALA A 112 -7.63 36.85 6.26
C ALA A 112 -6.98 37.32 4.94
N ASN A 113 -7.54 38.34 4.27
CA ASN A 113 -6.94 38.94 3.08
C ASN A 113 -5.93 40.07 3.38
N ALA A 114 -5.69 40.37 4.67
CA ALA A 114 -4.70 41.35 5.06
C ALA A 114 -3.29 41.00 4.52
N THR A 115 -2.50 42.03 4.20
CA THR A 115 -1.22 41.93 3.48
C THR A 115 0.01 42.22 4.35
N ASP A 116 -0.14 42.22 5.66
CA ASP A 116 0.96 42.36 6.63
C ASP A 116 1.91 41.15 6.65
N LEU A 117 1.43 40.01 6.17
CA LEU A 117 2.23 38.84 5.81
C LEU A 117 2.15 38.66 4.28
N PRO A 118 3.21 39.03 3.52
CA PRO A 118 3.19 38.90 2.07
C PRO A 118 3.09 37.44 1.61
N PRO A 119 2.31 37.11 0.57
CA PRO A 119 1.43 38.00 -0.20
C PRO A 119 0.11 38.35 0.52
N SER A 120 -0.47 37.43 1.28
CA SER A 120 -1.57 37.70 2.22
C SER A 120 -1.57 36.67 3.36
N ARG A 121 -2.25 36.99 4.46
CA ARG A 121 -2.41 36.07 5.60
C ARG A 121 -3.00 34.72 5.18
N LEU A 122 -4.05 34.72 4.37
CA LEU A 122 -4.70 33.51 3.88
C LEU A 122 -3.77 32.67 2.98
N LEU A 123 -3.00 33.32 2.10
CA LEU A 123 -2.06 32.59 1.24
C LEU A 123 -0.92 31.96 2.06
N GLN A 124 -0.44 32.66 3.10
CA GLN A 124 0.52 32.09 4.05
C GLN A 124 -0.09 30.94 4.85
N ALA A 125 -1.32 31.07 5.33
CA ALA A 125 -2.04 30.01 6.02
C ALA A 125 -2.25 28.78 5.12
N ARG A 126 -2.67 28.96 3.86
CA ARG A 126 -2.81 27.88 2.87
C ARG A 126 -1.50 27.17 2.60
N ALA A 127 -0.40 27.91 2.40
CA ALA A 127 0.92 27.32 2.19
C ALA A 127 1.40 26.52 3.43
N LYS A 128 1.13 27.04 4.62
CA LYS A 128 1.44 26.37 5.89
C LYS A 128 0.61 25.10 6.08
N LEU A 129 -0.70 25.16 5.81
CA LEU A 129 -1.59 24.00 5.88
C LEU A 129 -1.25 22.94 4.83
N ALA A 130 -0.87 23.33 3.62
CA ALA A 130 -0.36 22.38 2.62
C ALA A 130 0.90 21.65 3.12
N THR A 131 1.76 22.34 3.86
CA THR A 131 2.94 21.74 4.48
C THR A 131 2.58 20.80 5.63
N LEU A 132 1.63 21.20 6.49
CA LEU A 132 1.05 20.33 7.53
C LEU A 132 0.50 19.03 6.92
N LEU A 133 -0.39 19.12 5.94
CA LEU A 133 -1.05 17.96 5.31
C LEU A 133 -0.06 16.99 4.66
N ARG A 134 1.03 17.53 4.08
CA ARG A 134 2.09 16.73 3.43
C ARG A 134 3.04 16.06 4.43
N LYS A 135 3.34 16.73 5.55
CA LYS A 135 4.37 16.27 6.50
C LYS A 135 3.83 15.51 7.70
N ARG A 136 2.54 15.61 8.00
CA ARG A 136 1.91 14.95 9.15
C ARG A 136 2.03 13.42 9.05
N ALA A 137 2.54 12.79 10.10
CA ALA A 137 2.75 11.35 10.18
C ALA A 137 1.45 10.61 10.58
N GLY A 138 0.50 10.53 9.66
CA GLY A 138 -0.75 9.78 9.82
C GLY A 138 -1.81 10.48 10.69
N GLY A 139 -2.91 9.77 10.94
CA GLY A 139 -4.09 10.27 11.64
C GLY A 139 -5.04 11.02 10.72
N GLU A 140 -6.34 10.89 11.01
CA GLU A 140 -7.36 11.54 10.20
C GLU A 140 -7.28 13.06 10.32
N VAL A 141 -7.47 13.77 9.20
CA VAL A 141 -7.55 15.23 9.14
C VAL A 141 -8.91 15.64 8.61
N ALA A 142 -9.56 16.60 9.29
CA ALA A 142 -10.64 17.39 8.69
C ALA A 142 -10.21 18.83 8.46
N LEU A 143 -10.87 19.46 7.50
CA LEU A 143 -10.74 20.88 7.22
C LEU A 143 -12.09 21.56 7.40
N LEU A 144 -12.15 22.47 8.36
CA LEU A 144 -13.28 23.32 8.68
C LEU A 144 -12.87 24.77 8.44
N VAL A 145 -13.78 25.56 7.88
CA VAL A 145 -13.57 26.99 7.64
C VAL A 145 -14.65 27.78 8.37
N TYR A 146 -14.33 29.01 8.76
CA TYR A 146 -15.30 29.85 9.45
C TYR A 146 -15.13 31.35 9.15
N ALA A 147 -16.23 32.08 9.34
CA ALA A 147 -16.31 33.53 9.42
C ALA A 147 -17.37 33.86 10.49
N ASP A 148 -18.57 34.33 10.12
CA ASP A 148 -19.70 34.41 11.07
C ASP A 148 -20.34 33.05 11.39
N GLU A 149 -20.27 32.13 10.43
CA GLU A 149 -20.63 30.72 10.58
C GLU A 149 -19.48 29.80 10.17
N SER A 150 -19.57 28.54 10.59
CA SER A 150 -18.61 27.48 10.27
C SER A 150 -19.18 26.43 9.32
N PHE A 151 -18.34 25.96 8.39
CA PHE A 151 -18.66 24.91 7.43
C PHE A 151 -17.53 23.89 7.28
N THR A 152 -17.91 22.62 7.16
CA THR A 152 -16.97 21.53 6.90
C THR A 152 -16.65 21.47 5.41
N VAL A 153 -15.39 21.74 5.07
CA VAL A 153 -14.85 21.61 3.70
C VAL A 153 -14.56 20.14 3.41
N ALA A 154 -13.81 19.50 4.29
CA ALA A 154 -13.48 18.08 4.21
C ALA A 154 -13.76 17.41 5.57
N PRO A 155 -14.53 16.31 5.60
CA PRO A 155 -14.70 15.52 6.82
C PRO A 155 -13.39 14.82 7.21
N LEU A 156 -13.39 14.18 8.37
CA LEU A 156 -12.27 13.40 8.89
C LEU A 156 -11.88 12.31 7.86
N THR A 157 -10.64 12.33 7.38
CA THR A 157 -10.11 11.38 6.40
C THR A 157 -8.60 11.16 6.58
N GLU A 158 -8.12 9.97 6.27
CA GLU A 158 -6.67 9.68 6.20
C GLU A 158 -6.02 10.24 4.94
N ASP A 159 -6.81 10.54 3.90
CA ASP A 159 -6.32 11.09 2.63
C ASP A 159 -6.11 12.61 2.72
N SER A 160 -4.98 13.00 3.30
CA SER A 160 -4.57 14.40 3.43
C SER A 160 -4.30 15.07 2.08
N ALA A 161 -3.96 14.30 1.04
CA ALA A 161 -3.76 14.81 -0.31
C ALA A 161 -5.07 15.28 -0.93
N ASN A 162 -6.16 14.55 -0.72
CA ASN A 162 -7.49 14.98 -1.15
C ASN A 162 -7.98 16.24 -0.40
N VAL A 163 -7.69 16.35 0.90
CA VAL A 163 -7.97 17.59 1.66
C VAL A 163 -7.23 18.79 1.07
N ALA A 164 -5.99 18.59 0.62
CA ALA A 164 -5.17 19.65 0.05
C ALA A 164 -5.75 20.25 -1.25
N LEU A 165 -6.54 19.49 -2.02
CA LEU A 165 -7.20 19.97 -3.25
C LEU A 165 -8.15 21.13 -2.98
N PHE A 166 -8.77 21.17 -1.80
CA PHE A 166 -9.72 22.24 -1.45
C PHE A 166 -9.03 23.51 -0.98
N LEU A 167 -7.79 23.43 -0.49
CA LEU A 167 -7.07 24.62 0.00
C LEU A 167 -7.04 25.71 -1.06
N ASP A 168 -6.91 25.33 -2.33
CA ASP A 168 -6.77 26.31 -3.39
C ASP A 168 -8.03 27.12 -3.70
N ALA A 169 -9.19 26.52 -3.39
CA ALA A 169 -10.51 27.09 -3.57
C ALA A 169 -10.92 28.05 -2.43
N LEU A 170 -10.19 28.05 -1.31
CA LEU A 170 -10.57 28.82 -0.12
C LEU A 170 -10.27 30.30 -0.29
N SER A 171 -11.29 31.13 -0.12
CA SER A 171 -11.23 32.59 -0.07
C SER A 171 -12.38 33.14 0.77
N PRO A 172 -12.31 34.34 1.34
CA PRO A 172 -13.43 34.93 2.10
C PRO A 172 -14.73 35.01 1.28
N SER A 173 -14.64 35.12 -0.04
CA SER A 173 -15.80 35.18 -0.93
C SER A 173 -16.62 33.88 -0.99
N VAL A 174 -16.11 32.76 -0.50
CA VAL A 174 -16.89 31.50 -0.42
C VAL A 174 -17.85 31.50 0.78
N MET A 175 -17.58 32.34 1.79
CA MET A 175 -18.40 32.44 2.98
C MET A 175 -19.67 33.26 2.68
N PRO A 176 -20.87 32.80 3.11
CA PRO A 176 -22.11 33.55 2.87
C PRO A 176 -22.17 34.88 3.62
N VAL A 177 -21.61 34.93 4.82
CA VAL A 177 -21.62 36.09 5.72
C VAL A 177 -20.22 36.30 6.29
N ASP A 178 -19.75 37.54 6.23
CA ASP A 178 -18.49 37.96 6.84
C ASP A 178 -18.66 38.12 8.36
N GLY A 179 -17.60 37.89 9.13
CA GLY A 179 -17.64 37.90 10.59
C GLY A 179 -16.55 37.04 11.19
N LYS A 180 -16.53 36.95 12.53
CA LYS A 180 -15.51 36.18 13.26
C LYS A 180 -16.09 35.52 14.51
N ARG A 181 -16.64 34.32 14.34
CA ARG A 181 -17.25 33.49 15.39
C ARG A 181 -16.44 32.22 15.62
N VAL A 182 -15.31 32.41 16.29
CA VAL A 182 -14.37 31.33 16.63
C VAL A 182 -15.02 30.30 17.57
N ASP A 183 -15.90 30.75 18.47
CA ASP A 183 -16.68 29.92 19.37
C ASP A 183 -17.48 28.84 18.63
N ARG A 184 -18.26 29.25 17.62
CA ARG A 184 -19.04 28.35 16.77
C ARG A 184 -18.15 27.38 16.01
N ALA A 185 -16.98 27.85 15.53
CA ALA A 185 -16.05 27.03 14.78
C ALA A 185 -15.41 25.92 15.65
N ILE A 186 -15.06 26.24 16.90
CA ILE A 186 -14.55 25.26 17.88
C ILE A 186 -15.64 24.25 18.23
N ASP A 187 -16.87 24.70 18.46
CA ASP A 187 -17.99 23.80 18.76
C ASP A 187 -18.28 22.85 17.60
N ALA A 188 -18.28 23.35 16.36
CA ALA A 188 -18.46 22.54 15.16
C ALA A 188 -17.31 21.53 14.96
N ALA A 189 -16.06 21.93 15.23
CA ALA A 189 -14.92 21.02 15.18
C ALA A 189 -15.02 19.91 16.24
N ALA A 190 -15.42 20.24 17.47
CA ALA A 190 -15.66 19.26 18.52
C ALA A 190 -16.82 18.31 18.16
N GLN A 191 -17.90 18.81 17.57
CA GLN A 191 -19.02 17.99 17.10
C GLN A 191 -18.58 17.03 15.98
N LEU A 192 -17.73 17.48 15.06
CA LEU A 192 -17.21 16.66 13.97
C LEU A 192 -16.41 15.47 14.52
N LEU A 193 -15.54 15.70 15.51
CA LEU A 193 -14.80 14.65 16.20
C LEU A 193 -15.72 13.66 16.93
N GLN A 194 -16.75 14.16 17.62
CA GLN A 194 -17.73 13.33 18.33
C GLN A 194 -18.55 12.45 17.39
N GLN A 195 -19.03 13.02 16.28
CA GLN A 195 -19.82 12.29 15.28
C GLN A 195 -19.01 11.20 14.59
N ALA A 196 -17.70 11.41 14.44
CA ALA A 196 -16.77 10.40 13.94
C ALA A 196 -16.40 9.33 14.99
N GLY A 197 -16.86 9.45 16.25
CA GLY A 197 -16.66 8.45 17.30
C GLY A 197 -15.36 8.59 18.09
N PHE A 198 -14.61 9.68 17.90
CA PHE A 198 -13.35 9.90 18.61
C PHE A 198 -13.60 10.41 20.03
N LYS A 199 -12.96 9.76 21.01
CA LYS A 199 -12.97 10.18 22.42
C LYS A 199 -11.93 11.25 22.74
N GLN A 200 -10.89 11.34 21.91
CA GLN A 200 -9.78 12.27 22.02
C GLN A 200 -9.39 12.75 20.63
N GLY A 201 -8.92 13.97 20.51
CA GLY A 201 -8.57 14.59 19.23
C GLY A 201 -8.02 16.00 19.40
N GLU A 202 -7.39 16.51 18.35
CA GLU A 202 -6.80 17.84 18.32
C GLU A 202 -7.62 18.78 17.42
N ILE A 203 -7.74 20.03 17.85
CA ILE A 203 -8.34 21.12 17.08
C ILE A 203 -7.26 22.17 16.90
N LEU A 204 -6.90 22.48 15.65
CA LEU A 204 -5.94 23.54 15.31
C LEU A 204 -6.69 24.74 14.74
N LEU A 205 -6.83 25.78 15.56
CA LEU A 205 -7.34 27.07 15.13
C LEU A 205 -6.26 27.87 14.41
N VAL A 206 -6.54 28.33 13.19
CA VAL A 206 -5.68 29.22 12.41
C VAL A 206 -6.39 30.56 12.28
N SER A 207 -5.95 31.55 13.08
CA SER A 207 -6.60 32.88 13.16
C SER A 207 -5.62 33.95 13.63
N ASP A 208 -6.07 35.21 13.62
CA ASP A 208 -5.34 36.38 14.11
C ASP A 208 -5.74 36.80 15.52
N SER A 209 -6.87 36.32 16.06
CA SER A 209 -7.42 36.75 17.34
C SER A 209 -8.47 35.79 17.86
N ALA A 210 -8.75 35.84 19.16
CA ALA A 210 -9.86 35.14 19.79
C ALA A 210 -10.54 36.04 20.82
N ASP A 211 -11.82 35.81 21.08
CA ASP A 211 -12.57 36.53 22.11
C ASP A 211 -12.86 35.61 23.31
N ARG A 212 -13.50 36.16 24.35
CA ARG A 212 -13.86 35.37 25.54
C ARG A 212 -14.85 34.24 25.25
N SER A 213 -15.70 34.39 24.21
CA SER A 213 -16.62 33.33 23.82
C SER A 213 -15.85 32.13 23.27
N ALA A 214 -14.82 32.37 22.46
CA ALA A 214 -13.91 31.35 21.95
C ALA A 214 -13.14 30.63 23.08
N GLU A 215 -12.66 31.35 24.10
CA GLU A 215 -12.05 30.73 25.28
C GLU A 215 -13.01 29.78 26.02
N SER A 216 -14.30 30.16 26.11
CA SER A 216 -15.32 29.31 26.75
C SER A 216 -15.64 28.06 25.94
N ALA A 217 -15.68 28.18 24.61
CA ALA A 217 -15.82 27.05 23.68
C ALA A 217 -14.60 26.11 23.79
N ALA A 218 -13.39 26.67 23.86
CA ALA A 218 -12.16 25.89 24.04
C ALA A 218 -12.14 25.09 25.36
N ARG A 219 -12.60 25.68 26.48
CA ARG A 219 -12.79 24.95 27.75
C ARG A 219 -13.79 23.82 27.61
N THR A 220 -14.88 24.07 26.89
CA THR A 220 -15.92 23.06 26.64
C THR A 220 -15.39 21.91 25.80
N ALA A 221 -14.66 22.19 24.72
CA ALA A 221 -13.98 21.20 23.90
C ALA A 221 -13.01 20.35 24.73
N ARG A 222 -12.20 20.99 25.59
CA ARG A 222 -11.29 20.31 26.52
C ARG A 222 -12.00 19.36 27.48
N SER A 223 -13.13 19.79 28.04
CA SER A 223 -13.94 18.94 28.94
C SER A 223 -14.49 17.68 28.25
N ARG A 224 -14.57 17.70 26.91
CA ARG A 224 -15.01 16.58 26.06
C ARG A 224 -13.85 15.70 25.56
N GLY A 225 -12.61 15.99 25.97
CA GLY A 225 -11.41 15.25 25.56
C GLY A 225 -10.69 15.78 24.32
N PHE A 226 -11.09 16.95 23.79
CA PHE A 226 -10.45 17.54 22.61
C PHE A 226 -9.56 18.71 22.99
N THR A 227 -8.30 18.68 22.56
CA THR A 227 -7.33 19.75 22.81
C THR A 227 -7.47 20.84 21.76
N VAL A 228 -7.45 22.10 22.16
CA VAL A 228 -7.52 23.24 21.23
C VAL A 228 -6.19 23.98 21.23
N SER A 229 -5.50 23.95 20.09
CA SER A 229 -4.25 24.64 19.81
C SER A 229 -4.50 25.80 18.83
N ALA A 230 -3.67 26.83 18.88
CA ALA A 230 -3.82 28.02 18.04
C ALA A 230 -2.53 28.36 17.28
N LEU A 231 -2.66 28.55 15.96
CA LEU A 231 -1.64 29.10 15.09
C LEU A 231 -2.00 30.56 14.75
N GLY A 232 -1.22 31.49 15.30
CA GLY A 232 -1.40 32.93 15.09
C GLY A 232 -0.92 33.38 13.71
N VAL A 233 -1.83 33.96 12.92
CA VAL A 233 -1.53 34.47 11.57
C VAL A 233 -1.67 35.99 11.55
N GLY A 234 -0.54 36.70 11.44
CA GLY A 234 -0.52 38.15 11.27
C GLY A 234 0.76 38.80 11.80
N GLY A 235 0.82 40.12 11.64
CA GLY A 235 1.83 41.00 12.21
C GLY A 235 1.28 41.80 13.39
N GLU A 236 2.17 42.13 14.33
CA GLU A 236 1.85 42.92 15.52
C GLU A 236 1.54 44.39 15.21
N ARG A 237 2.09 44.95 14.13
CA ARG A 237 1.88 46.36 13.75
C ARG A 237 0.46 46.61 13.23
N GLY A 238 -0.24 45.55 12.84
CA GLY A 238 -1.52 45.60 12.18
C GLY A 238 -1.47 46.23 10.78
N VAL A 239 -2.52 46.01 9.99
CA VAL A 239 -2.68 46.61 8.67
C VAL A 239 -4.15 46.91 8.41
N ALA A 240 -4.41 47.99 7.68
CA ALA A 240 -5.76 48.29 7.21
C ALA A 240 -6.19 47.29 6.13
N TYR A 241 -7.41 46.79 6.23
CA TYR A 241 -8.03 45.94 5.22
C TYR A 241 -9.46 46.41 4.97
N ARG A 242 -10.02 46.01 3.82
CA ARG A 242 -11.39 46.32 3.45
C ARG A 242 -12.28 45.13 3.80
N THR A 243 -13.35 45.38 4.54
CA THR A 243 -14.38 44.37 4.85
C THR A 243 -15.22 44.07 3.61
N ALA A 244 -16.05 43.01 3.69
CA ALA A 244 -17.01 42.70 2.63
C ALA A 244 -18.04 43.83 2.41
N SER A 245 -18.36 44.62 3.44
CA SER A 245 -19.24 45.79 3.36
C SER A 245 -18.57 47.04 2.73
N GLY A 246 -17.26 46.99 2.49
CA GLY A 246 -16.48 48.10 1.94
C GLY A 246 -15.87 49.04 2.99
N GLU A 247 -16.13 48.81 4.28
CA GLU A 247 -15.54 49.57 5.38
C GLU A 247 -14.04 49.28 5.54
N ILE A 248 -13.28 50.26 6.04
CA ILE A 248 -11.86 50.10 6.34
C ILE A 248 -11.73 49.73 7.82
N ALA A 249 -11.23 48.53 8.09
CA ALA A 249 -10.93 48.03 9.43
C ALA A 249 -9.43 47.77 9.59
N GLN A 250 -8.96 47.62 10.83
CA GLN A 250 -7.57 47.23 11.09
C GLN A 250 -7.51 45.79 11.59
N ALA A 251 -6.67 44.99 10.94
CA ALA A 251 -6.37 43.63 11.37
C ALA A 251 -5.02 43.62 12.08
N ARG A 252 -4.98 43.19 13.34
CA ARG A 252 -3.76 43.04 14.14
C ARG A 252 -3.76 41.65 14.77
N LEU A 253 -2.60 41.01 14.81
CA LEU A 253 -2.44 39.75 15.54
C LEU A 253 -2.52 40.03 17.05
N ASP A 254 -3.52 39.43 17.71
CA ASP A 254 -3.64 39.42 19.16
C ASP A 254 -3.11 38.08 19.70
N GLU A 255 -1.80 38.03 19.91
CA GLU A 255 -1.13 36.84 20.45
C GLU A 255 -1.59 36.48 21.86
N SER A 256 -2.00 37.47 22.66
CA SER A 256 -2.41 37.25 24.04
C SER A 256 -3.71 36.45 24.10
N SER A 257 -4.70 36.87 23.31
CA SER A 257 -5.99 36.18 23.20
C SER A 257 -5.86 34.73 22.72
N LEU A 258 -5.02 34.48 21.71
CA LEU A 258 -4.80 33.13 21.18
C LEU A 258 -4.03 32.22 22.16
N ARG A 259 -3.08 32.79 22.91
CA ARG A 259 -2.35 32.05 23.95
C ARG A 259 -3.26 31.68 25.12
N ASP A 260 -4.14 32.60 25.53
CA ASP A 260 -5.14 32.35 26.56
C ASP A 260 -6.14 31.28 26.10
N LEU A 261 -6.67 31.38 24.87
CA LEU A 261 -7.54 30.36 24.28
C LEU A 261 -6.88 28.98 24.26
N ALA A 262 -5.64 28.88 23.78
CA ALA A 262 -4.91 27.60 23.73
C ALA A 262 -4.66 27.03 25.14
N GLY A 263 -4.30 27.88 26.11
CA GLY A 263 -4.12 27.47 27.50
C GLY A 263 -5.40 26.93 28.14
N GLN A 264 -6.52 27.60 27.88
CA GLN A 264 -7.85 27.17 28.32
C GLN A 264 -8.28 25.86 27.63
N GLY A 265 -8.00 25.73 26.33
CA GLY A 265 -8.24 24.54 25.52
C GLY A 265 -7.28 23.37 25.76
N GLY A 266 -6.27 23.54 26.62
CA GLY A 266 -5.29 22.49 26.94
C GLY A 266 -4.31 22.18 25.79
N GLY A 267 -4.26 23.05 24.78
CA GLY A 267 -3.33 22.95 23.65
C GLY A 267 -2.18 23.95 23.77
N ARG A 268 -1.60 24.29 22.62
CA ARG A 268 -0.42 25.16 22.52
C ARG A 268 -0.68 26.30 21.55
N TYR A 269 0.05 27.39 21.75
CA TYR A 269 0.07 28.52 20.83
C TYR A 269 1.43 28.61 20.14
N ALA A 270 1.40 28.84 18.83
CA ALA A 270 2.57 29.21 18.04
C ALA A 270 2.18 30.31 17.05
N ARG A 271 3.11 31.21 16.74
CA ARG A 271 2.95 32.16 15.65
C ARG A 271 3.43 31.53 14.36
N ILE A 272 2.77 31.85 13.24
CA ILE A 272 3.17 31.35 11.92
C ILE A 272 4.62 31.74 11.61
N ALA A 273 5.43 30.75 11.27
CA ALA A 273 6.84 30.91 10.94
C ALA A 273 7.09 30.51 9.48
N PRO A 274 8.16 31.01 8.83
CA PRO A 274 8.54 30.57 7.49
C PRO A 274 8.96 29.10 7.42
N ASP A 275 9.45 28.54 8.53
CA ASP A 275 9.87 27.14 8.66
C ASP A 275 8.81 26.28 9.36
N ASP A 276 9.06 25.00 9.58
CA ASP A 276 8.10 24.11 10.27
C ASP A 276 8.28 24.10 11.81
N GLY A 277 8.96 25.10 12.37
CA GLY A 277 9.18 25.19 13.82
C GLY A 277 7.87 25.38 14.58
N ASP A 278 6.95 26.16 14.02
CA ASP A 278 5.61 26.42 14.53
C ASP A 278 4.76 25.14 14.63
N LEU A 279 4.68 24.36 13.55
CA LEU A 279 3.91 23.11 13.51
C LEU A 279 4.48 22.05 14.48
N ARG A 280 5.81 21.97 14.62
CA ARG A 280 6.46 21.09 15.60
C ARG A 280 6.19 21.53 17.04
N ALA A 281 6.23 22.83 17.31
CA ALA A 281 5.94 23.36 18.64
C ALA A 281 4.50 23.03 19.08
N LEU A 282 3.56 23.09 18.13
CA LEU A 282 2.15 22.73 18.32
C LEU A 282 1.92 21.22 18.49
N GLY A 283 2.84 20.36 18.05
CA GLY A 283 2.71 18.90 18.14
C GLY A 283 1.83 18.27 17.05
N VAL A 284 1.41 19.03 16.04
CA VAL A 284 0.43 18.60 15.03
C VAL A 284 1.02 17.78 13.88
N LEU A 285 2.35 17.74 13.74
CA LEU A 285 3.04 16.92 12.73
C LEU A 285 3.18 15.45 13.14
N ASP A 286 3.48 15.23 14.41
CA ASP A 286 3.75 13.91 14.97
C ASP A 286 2.66 13.61 16.00
N PRO A 287 1.52 13.01 15.59
CA PRO A 287 0.43 12.74 16.49
C PRO A 287 0.93 11.83 17.63
N SER A 288 0.62 12.21 18.87
CA SER A 288 0.99 11.38 20.02
C SER A 288 0.38 10.00 19.87
N GLN A 289 1.24 8.97 19.78
CA GLN A 289 0.82 7.58 19.62
C GLN A 289 0.23 7.10 20.94
N GLN A 290 -1.10 7.05 21.04
CA GLN A 290 -1.73 6.29 22.12
C GLN A 290 -1.79 4.82 21.71
N PRO A 291 -1.24 3.89 22.51
CA PRO A 291 -1.58 2.49 22.37
C PRO A 291 -3.10 2.36 22.50
N LEU A 292 -3.77 1.72 21.54
CA LEU A 292 -5.18 1.37 21.72
C LEU A 292 -5.29 0.61 23.05
N ALA A 293 -6.13 1.11 23.95
CA ALA A 293 -6.25 0.62 25.33
C ALA A 293 -6.78 -0.82 25.46
N ASP A 294 -7.03 -1.53 24.35
CA ASP A 294 -7.60 -2.88 24.33
C ASP A 294 -6.62 -4.00 23.93
N GLU A 295 -5.36 -3.71 23.59
CA GLU A 295 -4.36 -4.77 23.35
C GLU A 295 -3.39 -4.91 24.54
N THR A 296 -3.92 -5.40 25.66
CA THR A 296 -3.13 -6.03 26.73
C THR A 296 -2.58 -7.40 26.29
N ALA A 297 -1.77 -7.42 25.24
CA ALA A 297 -0.99 -8.59 24.86
C ALA A 297 0.43 -8.17 24.46
N GLU A 298 1.31 -8.19 25.47
CA GLU A 298 2.76 -8.33 25.38
C GLU A 298 3.48 -7.48 24.31
N SER A 299 3.97 -6.36 24.82
CA SER A 299 5.10 -5.60 24.32
C SER A 299 6.33 -6.49 24.05
N ASP A 300 6.44 -7.01 22.83
CA ASP A 300 7.71 -7.32 22.19
C ASP A 300 7.61 -7.10 20.66
N GLY A 301 7.78 -5.84 20.25
CA GLY A 301 8.12 -5.44 18.87
C GLY A 301 7.41 -6.17 17.75
N GLY A 302 6.08 -6.26 17.77
CA GLY A 302 5.29 -6.82 16.67
C GLY A 302 5.57 -8.28 16.31
N LYS A 303 6.36 -9.05 17.06
CA LYS A 303 6.69 -10.44 16.71
C LYS A 303 5.69 -11.40 17.34
N THR A 304 4.94 -12.12 16.52
CA THR A 304 3.97 -13.14 16.95
C THR A 304 4.45 -14.54 16.54
N TRP A 305 4.30 -15.53 17.41
CA TRP A 305 4.62 -16.94 17.10
C TRP A 305 3.57 -17.53 16.16
N LEU A 306 4.01 -18.18 15.08
CA LEU A 306 3.14 -18.88 14.11
C LEU A 306 2.90 -20.32 14.56
N ASP A 307 1.63 -20.75 14.59
CA ASP A 307 1.28 -22.14 14.90
C ASP A 307 1.80 -23.08 13.78
N ASP A 308 2.81 -23.89 14.09
CA ASP A 308 3.36 -24.93 13.20
C ASP A 308 2.76 -26.33 13.52
N GLY A 309 1.81 -26.41 14.46
CA GLY A 309 1.15 -27.65 14.90
C GLY A 309 0.36 -28.36 13.80
N TYR A 310 -0.03 -27.65 12.75
CA TYR A 310 -0.77 -28.21 11.62
C TYR A 310 0.00 -29.32 10.88
N TRP A 311 1.34 -29.35 10.95
CA TRP A 311 2.14 -30.45 10.37
C TRP A 311 1.84 -31.81 11.00
N LEU A 312 1.45 -31.82 12.28
CA LEU A 312 1.06 -33.04 13.00
C LEU A 312 -0.32 -33.58 12.56
N VAL A 313 -1.11 -32.82 11.81
CA VAL A 313 -2.39 -33.29 11.25
C VAL A 313 -2.17 -34.41 10.22
N LEU A 314 -1.07 -34.38 9.46
CA LEU A 314 -0.74 -35.42 8.47
C LEU A 314 -0.56 -36.82 9.10
N PRO A 315 0.31 -37.01 10.12
CA PRO A 315 0.40 -38.30 10.80
C PRO A 315 -0.87 -38.68 11.55
N VAL A 316 -1.63 -37.72 12.11
CA VAL A 316 -2.96 -37.98 12.71
C VAL A 316 -3.91 -38.58 11.67
N MET A 317 -3.98 -37.99 10.48
CA MET A 317 -4.82 -38.48 9.38
C MET A 317 -4.39 -39.89 8.93
N LEU A 318 -3.09 -40.15 8.84
CA LEU A 318 -2.56 -41.48 8.50
C LEU A 318 -2.97 -42.54 9.52
N PHE A 319 -2.79 -42.27 10.81
CA PHE A 319 -3.16 -43.22 11.88
C PHE A 319 -4.68 -43.36 12.03
N ALA A 320 -5.45 -42.30 11.81
CA ALA A 320 -6.91 -42.37 11.74
C ALA A 320 -7.39 -43.26 10.59
N LEU A 321 -6.75 -43.18 9.42
CA LEU A 321 -7.09 -44.01 8.25
C LEU A 321 -6.76 -45.49 8.47
N LEU A 322 -5.63 -45.78 9.15
CA LEU A 322 -5.28 -47.13 9.61
C LEU A 322 -6.29 -47.72 10.61
N ALA A 323 -6.94 -46.85 11.40
CA ALA A 323 -7.99 -47.25 12.33
C ALA A 323 -9.34 -47.51 11.63
N PHE A 324 -9.66 -46.79 10.55
CA PHE A 324 -11.01 -46.81 9.95
C PHE A 324 -11.27 -48.00 9.01
N ARG A 325 -10.31 -48.46 8.18
CA ARG A 325 -10.50 -49.64 7.28
C ARG A 325 -9.17 -50.18 6.72
N ARG A 326 -8.80 -51.40 7.08
CA ARG A 326 -7.54 -52.08 6.67
C ARG A 326 -7.31 -52.21 5.15
N ARG A 327 -8.36 -52.13 4.32
CA ARG A 327 -8.26 -52.22 2.85
C ARG A 327 -8.04 -50.86 2.17
N ALA A 328 -8.33 -49.74 2.85
CA ALA A 328 -8.10 -48.40 2.31
C ALA A 328 -6.60 -48.06 2.25
N VAL A 329 -5.82 -48.52 3.24
CA VAL A 329 -4.36 -48.33 3.29
C VAL A 329 -3.67 -49.04 2.12
N VAL A 330 -4.09 -50.26 1.79
CA VAL A 330 -3.56 -51.02 0.64
C VAL A 330 -3.91 -50.32 -0.68
N ALA A 331 -5.13 -49.78 -0.81
CA ALA A 331 -5.53 -49.02 -1.99
C ALA A 331 -4.72 -47.71 -2.16
N VAL A 332 -4.46 -46.99 -1.07
CA VAL A 332 -3.66 -45.75 -1.08
C VAL A 332 -2.18 -46.03 -1.35
N LEU A 333 -1.60 -47.06 -0.74
CA LEU A 333 -0.23 -47.50 -1.04
C LEU A 333 -0.09 -47.99 -2.48
N ALA A 334 -1.06 -48.75 -3.00
CA ALA A 334 -1.09 -49.15 -4.40
C ALA A 334 -1.19 -47.94 -5.34
N MET A 335 -2.00 -46.93 -5.00
CA MET A 335 -2.12 -45.69 -5.77
C MET A 335 -0.82 -44.86 -5.77
N LEU A 336 -0.14 -44.78 -4.61
CA LEU A 336 1.17 -44.14 -4.46
C LEU A 336 2.29 -44.88 -5.22
N CYS A 337 2.25 -46.22 -5.28
CA CYS A 337 3.20 -47.02 -6.06
C CYS A 337 2.97 -46.95 -7.58
N VAL A 338 1.79 -46.52 -8.04
CA VAL A 338 1.48 -46.35 -9.48
C VAL A 338 1.85 -44.96 -10.00
N LEU A 339 1.92 -43.94 -9.13
CA LEU A 339 2.31 -42.57 -9.48
C LEU A 339 3.71 -42.39 -10.12
N PRO A 340 4.78 -43.16 -9.78
CA PRO A 340 6.10 -43.00 -10.41
C PRO A 340 6.26 -43.70 -11.77
N LEU A 341 5.25 -44.41 -12.28
CA LEU A 341 5.25 -44.95 -13.66
C LEU A 341 4.73 -43.95 -14.71
N ALA A 342 4.26 -42.77 -14.28
CA ALA A 342 3.99 -41.67 -15.20
C ALA A 342 5.33 -41.10 -15.71
N GLN A 343 5.55 -41.19 -17.02
CA GLN A 343 6.80 -40.86 -17.69
C GLN A 343 7.39 -39.50 -17.25
N THR A 344 8.72 -39.46 -17.10
CA THR A 344 9.48 -38.22 -16.89
C THR A 344 9.36 -37.34 -18.13
N ALA A 345 8.45 -36.36 -18.11
CA ALA A 345 8.56 -35.22 -19.02
C ALA A 345 9.91 -34.55 -18.77
N HIS A 346 10.69 -34.32 -19.83
CA HIS A 346 11.99 -33.64 -19.75
C HIS A 346 11.82 -32.32 -19.00
N ALA A 347 12.38 -32.25 -17.79
CA ALA A 347 12.43 -31.03 -17.02
C ALA A 347 13.36 -30.05 -17.72
N ALA A 348 12.76 -29.02 -18.33
CA ALA A 348 13.47 -27.79 -18.67
C ALA A 348 14.05 -27.20 -17.38
N ASP A 349 15.25 -26.63 -17.46
CA ASP A 349 16.02 -26.07 -16.34
C ASP A 349 15.14 -25.32 -15.32
N GLY A 350 14.84 -25.98 -14.20
CA GLY A 350 13.95 -25.49 -13.15
C GLY A 350 13.87 -26.49 -12.00
N SER A 351 13.57 -26.00 -10.79
CA SER A 351 13.31 -26.89 -9.65
C SER A 351 12.01 -27.67 -9.86
N LEU A 352 11.85 -28.82 -9.18
CA LEU A 352 10.62 -29.63 -9.19
C LEU A 352 9.34 -28.84 -8.84
N TRP A 353 9.48 -27.66 -8.26
CA TRP A 353 8.39 -26.80 -7.77
C TRP A 353 8.18 -25.52 -8.59
N GLN A 354 8.95 -25.32 -9.66
CA GLN A 354 8.82 -24.15 -10.52
C GLN A 354 8.12 -24.50 -11.82
N ARG A 355 7.13 -23.68 -12.19
CA ARG A 355 6.48 -23.78 -13.49
C ARG A 355 7.30 -23.05 -14.57
N ALA A 356 7.14 -23.45 -15.84
CA ALA A 356 7.89 -22.87 -16.95
C ALA A 356 7.64 -21.35 -17.13
N ASP A 357 6.41 -20.88 -16.88
CA ASP A 357 6.05 -19.45 -16.88
C ASP A 357 6.84 -18.66 -15.82
N GLN A 358 7.02 -19.22 -14.63
CA GLN A 358 7.75 -18.59 -13.54
C GLN A 358 9.25 -18.47 -13.86
N VAL A 359 9.86 -19.53 -14.43
CA VAL A 359 11.28 -19.49 -14.85
C VAL A 359 11.47 -18.47 -15.96
N GLN A 360 10.54 -18.38 -16.89
CA GLN A 360 10.58 -17.40 -17.97
C GLN A 360 10.48 -15.97 -17.43
N GLN A 361 9.58 -15.69 -16.49
CA GLN A 361 9.44 -14.38 -15.86
C GLN A 361 10.71 -13.98 -15.10
N GLN A 362 11.29 -14.91 -14.34
CA GLN A 362 12.54 -14.66 -13.62
C GLN A 362 13.71 -14.29 -14.56
N ARG A 363 13.77 -14.94 -15.74
CA ARG A 363 14.76 -14.61 -16.77
C ARG A 363 14.52 -13.23 -17.37
N LEU A 364 13.26 -12.84 -17.62
CA LEU A 364 12.92 -11.48 -18.06
C LEU A 364 13.36 -10.43 -17.03
N ASP A 365 13.01 -10.62 -15.76
CA ASP A 365 13.35 -9.69 -14.69
C ASP A 365 14.87 -9.55 -14.51
N ALA A 366 15.59 -10.68 -14.56
CA ALA A 366 17.06 -10.68 -14.52
C ALA A 366 17.66 -9.91 -15.72
N GLY A 367 17.11 -10.10 -16.91
CA GLY A 367 17.52 -9.38 -18.11
C GLY A 367 17.27 -7.88 -18.02
N VAL A 368 16.09 -7.46 -17.52
CA VAL A 368 15.74 -6.05 -17.31
C VAL A 368 16.68 -5.39 -16.30
N GLN A 369 17.00 -6.09 -15.20
CA GLN A 369 17.95 -5.59 -14.21
C GLN A 369 19.36 -5.44 -14.78
N ALA A 370 19.84 -6.43 -15.55
CA ALA A 370 21.14 -6.35 -16.22
C ALA A 370 21.19 -5.19 -17.22
N TYR A 371 20.12 -5.02 -18.02
CA TYR A 371 20.00 -3.93 -18.98
C TYR A 371 20.04 -2.55 -18.31
N ARG A 372 19.33 -2.38 -17.17
CA ARG A 372 19.35 -1.13 -16.39
C ARG A 372 20.72 -0.81 -15.78
N LYS A 373 21.52 -1.84 -15.47
CA LYS A 373 22.90 -1.71 -14.98
C LYS A 373 23.91 -1.42 -16.10
N GLY A 374 23.49 -1.45 -17.36
CA GLY A 374 24.37 -1.30 -18.53
C GLY A 374 25.13 -2.58 -18.91
N ASP A 375 24.86 -3.71 -18.24
CA ASP A 375 25.43 -5.01 -18.60
C ASP A 375 24.57 -5.66 -19.70
N PHE A 376 24.76 -5.19 -20.92
CA PHE A 376 23.98 -5.63 -22.07
C PHE A 376 24.27 -7.09 -22.47
N ALA A 377 25.47 -7.61 -22.16
CA ALA A 377 25.85 -8.98 -22.46
C ALA A 377 25.12 -9.98 -21.54
N ALA A 378 25.00 -9.68 -20.25
CA ALA A 378 24.17 -10.47 -19.34
C ALA A 378 22.68 -10.36 -19.68
N ALA A 379 22.22 -9.16 -20.05
CA ALA A 379 20.84 -8.94 -20.48
C ALA A 379 20.49 -9.78 -21.73
N GLN A 380 21.37 -9.82 -22.73
CA GLN A 380 21.21 -10.66 -23.91
C GLN A 380 21.02 -12.13 -23.54
N LYS A 381 21.91 -12.70 -22.72
CA LYS A 381 21.83 -14.11 -22.32
C LYS A 381 20.50 -14.45 -21.63
N ALA A 382 20.00 -13.53 -20.79
CA ALA A 382 18.74 -13.73 -20.09
C ALA A 382 17.54 -13.68 -21.04
N PHE A 383 17.52 -12.72 -21.98
CA PHE A 383 16.42 -12.56 -22.94
C PHE A 383 16.43 -13.61 -24.07
N GLU A 384 17.59 -14.12 -24.48
CA GLU A 384 17.72 -15.15 -25.53
C GLU A 384 17.00 -16.45 -25.15
N ALA A 385 16.91 -16.73 -23.85
CA ALA A 385 16.25 -17.90 -23.30
C ALA A 385 14.73 -17.71 -23.07
N VAL A 386 14.15 -16.60 -23.56
CA VAL A 386 12.73 -16.23 -23.42
C VAL A 386 12.10 -15.94 -24.79
N PRO A 387 11.53 -16.94 -25.48
CA PRO A 387 10.99 -16.80 -26.83
C PRO A 387 9.55 -16.24 -26.83
N THR A 388 9.34 -15.11 -26.17
CA THR A 388 8.08 -14.32 -26.24
C THR A 388 8.32 -13.00 -26.94
N ASP A 389 7.25 -12.32 -27.36
CA ASP A 389 7.33 -11.01 -27.98
C ASP A 389 8.10 -10.00 -27.10
N GLU A 390 7.81 -9.95 -25.79
CA GLU A 390 8.51 -9.07 -24.84
C GLU A 390 9.98 -9.45 -24.68
N GLY A 391 10.29 -10.74 -24.54
CA GLY A 391 11.67 -11.23 -24.45
C GLY A 391 12.49 -10.93 -25.70
N LEU A 392 11.91 -11.14 -26.88
CA LEU A 392 12.54 -10.90 -28.17
C LEU A 392 12.72 -9.40 -28.46
N TYR A 393 11.75 -8.57 -28.07
CA TYR A 393 11.87 -7.11 -28.14
C TYR A 393 13.01 -6.60 -27.24
N ASN A 394 13.07 -7.08 -26.00
CA ASN A 394 14.12 -6.70 -25.04
C ASN A 394 15.50 -7.25 -25.42
N LEU A 395 15.56 -8.44 -26.04
CA LEU A 395 16.76 -8.97 -26.68
C LEU A 395 17.25 -8.03 -27.77
N GLY A 396 16.34 -7.54 -28.63
CA GLY A 396 16.65 -6.54 -29.66
C GLY A 396 17.25 -5.26 -29.08
N ASN A 397 16.68 -4.76 -27.98
CA ASN A 397 17.21 -3.59 -27.27
C ASN A 397 18.62 -3.83 -26.73
N ALA A 398 18.86 -4.97 -26.08
CA ALA A 398 20.17 -5.35 -25.53
C ALA A 398 21.23 -5.48 -26.63
N LEU A 399 20.90 -6.13 -27.76
CA LEU A 399 21.80 -6.29 -28.91
C LEU A 399 22.13 -4.95 -29.57
N ALA A 400 21.14 -4.06 -29.70
CA ALA A 400 21.34 -2.73 -30.27
C ALA A 400 22.32 -1.89 -29.44
N ARG A 401 22.24 -1.97 -28.11
CA ARG A 401 23.17 -1.27 -27.20
C ARG A 401 24.60 -1.82 -27.27
N GLN A 402 24.77 -3.08 -27.67
CA GLN A 402 26.08 -3.70 -27.93
C GLN A 402 26.62 -3.38 -29.34
N GLY A 403 25.88 -2.64 -30.17
CA GLY A 403 26.26 -2.35 -31.56
C GLY A 403 26.03 -3.52 -32.53
N GLN A 404 25.38 -4.60 -32.08
CA GLN A 404 25.07 -5.77 -32.90
C GLN A 404 23.77 -5.57 -33.67
N TYR A 405 23.79 -4.61 -34.60
CA TYR A 405 22.56 -4.13 -35.25
C TYR A 405 21.84 -5.17 -36.11
N ASP A 406 22.58 -6.06 -36.80
CA ASP A 406 21.96 -7.13 -37.59
C ASP A 406 21.20 -8.14 -36.72
N ALA A 407 21.79 -8.53 -35.59
CA ALA A 407 21.16 -9.44 -34.64
C ALA A 407 19.96 -8.78 -33.94
N ALA A 408 20.07 -7.48 -33.62
CA ALA A 408 18.98 -6.71 -33.04
C ALA A 408 17.76 -6.64 -33.97
N ILE A 409 17.96 -6.37 -35.26
CA ILE A 409 16.89 -6.36 -36.27
C ILE A 409 16.20 -7.73 -36.36
N GLN A 410 16.97 -8.83 -36.35
CA GLN A 410 16.40 -10.18 -36.36
C GLN A 410 15.59 -10.50 -35.09
N ALA A 411 16.01 -9.98 -33.93
CA ALA A 411 15.24 -10.12 -32.69
C ALA A 411 13.91 -9.37 -32.76
N TYR A 412 13.90 -8.12 -33.26
CA TYR A 412 12.65 -7.38 -33.49
C TYR A 412 11.76 -8.03 -34.55
N ASP A 413 12.33 -8.57 -35.63
CA ASP A 413 11.55 -9.30 -36.64
C ASP A 413 10.87 -10.54 -36.05
N ARG A 414 11.54 -11.24 -35.13
CA ARG A 414 10.92 -12.35 -34.39
C ARG A 414 9.83 -11.85 -33.43
N ALA A 415 10.06 -10.76 -32.70
CA ALA A 415 9.04 -10.17 -31.83
C ALA A 415 7.78 -9.78 -32.62
N LEU A 416 7.94 -9.15 -33.78
CA LEU A 416 6.84 -8.72 -34.66
C LEU A 416 6.10 -9.88 -35.32
N LYS A 417 6.72 -11.06 -35.46
CA LYS A 417 5.99 -12.28 -35.87
C LYS A 417 5.03 -12.76 -34.79
N HIS A 418 5.39 -12.60 -33.52
CA HIS A 418 4.50 -12.92 -32.40
C HIS A 418 3.42 -11.84 -32.27
N HIS A 419 3.79 -10.57 -32.22
CA HIS A 419 2.87 -9.43 -32.10
C HIS A 419 3.08 -8.38 -33.23
N PRO A 420 2.38 -8.51 -34.36
CA PRO A 420 2.57 -7.64 -35.54
C PRO A 420 2.36 -6.14 -35.31
N ASN A 421 1.52 -5.76 -34.33
CA ASN A 421 1.13 -4.37 -34.08
C ASN A 421 1.91 -3.70 -32.92
N GLN A 422 3.06 -4.26 -32.51
CA GLN A 422 3.87 -3.70 -31.42
C GLN A 422 4.65 -2.45 -31.91
N GLN A 423 4.06 -1.26 -31.70
CA GLN A 423 4.59 0.02 -32.18
C GLN A 423 6.05 0.28 -31.77
N ASP A 424 6.40 -0.04 -30.52
CA ASP A 424 7.76 0.16 -30.00
C ASP A 424 8.80 -0.71 -30.72
N ALA A 425 8.45 -1.94 -31.07
CA ALA A 425 9.33 -2.83 -31.82
C ALA A 425 9.52 -2.36 -33.26
N ILE A 426 8.47 -1.85 -33.91
CA ILE A 426 8.54 -1.25 -35.25
C ILE A 426 9.49 -0.03 -35.23
N ALA A 427 9.28 0.89 -34.28
CA ALA A 427 10.07 2.10 -34.16
C ALA A 427 11.56 1.80 -33.84
N ASN A 428 11.82 0.94 -32.85
CA ASN A 428 13.18 0.59 -32.45
C ASN A 428 13.93 -0.15 -33.56
N ARG A 429 13.26 -1.06 -34.28
CA ARG A 429 13.83 -1.73 -35.45
C ARG A 429 14.23 -0.73 -36.54
N ALA A 430 13.37 0.23 -36.85
CA ALA A 430 13.65 1.27 -37.86
C ALA A 430 14.85 2.14 -37.45
N ALA A 431 14.92 2.53 -36.17
CA ALA A 431 16.04 3.30 -35.63
C ALA A 431 17.37 2.52 -35.71
N VAL A 432 17.35 1.22 -35.38
CA VAL A 432 18.53 0.36 -35.47
C VAL A 432 18.96 0.13 -36.91
N ASP A 433 18.03 -0.04 -37.85
CA ASP A 433 18.35 -0.16 -39.28
C ASP A 433 18.98 1.13 -39.84
N ALA A 434 18.47 2.29 -39.43
CA ALA A 434 19.08 3.57 -39.79
C ALA A 434 20.50 3.72 -39.21
N ALA A 435 20.71 3.30 -37.95
CA ALA A 435 22.03 3.31 -37.31
C ALA A 435 23.02 2.37 -38.03
N ARG A 436 22.56 1.17 -38.41
CA ARG A 436 23.34 0.21 -39.21
C ARG A 436 23.81 0.80 -40.54
N LYS A 437 22.92 1.51 -41.25
CA LYS A 437 23.24 2.14 -42.55
C LYS A 437 24.22 3.30 -42.43
N ARG A 438 24.28 3.97 -41.29
CA ARG A 438 25.20 5.09 -41.01
C ARG A 438 26.61 4.63 -40.64
N GLN A 439 26.80 3.35 -40.29
CA GLN A 439 28.12 2.78 -40.08
C GLN A 439 28.81 2.58 -41.44
N PRO A 440 29.98 3.22 -41.71
CA PRO A 440 30.70 2.99 -42.95
C PRO A 440 31.11 1.51 -43.04
N ARG A 441 30.73 0.84 -44.13
CA ARG A 441 31.20 -0.50 -44.49
C ARG A 441 32.73 -0.51 -44.61
N ASN A 442 33.42 -0.76 -43.51
CA ASN A 442 34.85 -0.99 -43.54
C ASN A 442 35.09 -2.48 -43.80
N ASN A 443 35.10 -2.86 -45.08
CA ASN A 443 35.64 -4.14 -45.52
C ASN A 443 36.72 -3.87 -46.58
N LYS A 444 37.92 -4.39 -46.30
CA LYS A 444 38.97 -4.77 -47.27
C LYS A 444 39.42 -3.69 -48.26
N ASN A 445 40.48 -2.96 -47.92
CA ASN A 445 41.78 -3.07 -48.59
C ASN A 445 42.79 -2.12 -47.94
N GLY A 446 44.04 -2.58 -47.86
CA GLY A 446 45.06 -1.99 -47.01
C GLY A 446 45.77 -0.76 -47.56
N LYS A 447 46.70 -0.31 -46.71
CA LYS A 447 47.81 0.63 -46.90
C LYS A 447 47.47 2.12 -46.94
N GLY A 448 47.52 2.70 -45.74
CA GLY A 448 48.57 3.64 -45.36
C GLY A 448 48.53 5.04 -45.97
N GLN A 449 48.22 6.05 -45.15
CA GLN A 449 49.21 7.03 -44.74
C GLN A 449 48.63 7.97 -43.68
N SER A 450 49.38 8.10 -42.59
CA SER A 450 49.18 9.04 -41.50
C SER A 450 49.47 10.48 -41.93
N LYS A 451 48.74 11.43 -41.35
CA LYS A 451 49.22 12.73 -40.83
C LYS A 451 48.10 13.32 -39.98
N ASP A 452 48.19 13.18 -38.66
CA ASP A 452 48.75 14.18 -37.74
C ASP A 452 47.99 15.51 -37.75
N GLN A 453 47.16 15.76 -36.73
CA GLN A 453 47.63 16.55 -35.59
C GLN A 453 46.62 16.56 -34.43
N LYS A 454 47.13 16.17 -33.24
CA LYS A 454 47.13 16.90 -31.95
C LYS A 454 45.78 17.42 -31.39
N GLN A 455 45.50 17.37 -30.10
CA GLN A 455 46.13 16.77 -28.92
C GLN A 455 45.14 17.02 -27.76
N SER A 456 45.27 16.19 -26.72
CA SER A 456 44.99 16.53 -25.32
C SER A 456 43.54 16.55 -24.81
N ALA A 457 43.27 15.48 -24.07
CA ALA A 457 42.26 15.35 -23.04
C ALA A 457 42.44 16.36 -21.89
N GLN A 458 41.34 16.81 -21.28
CA GLN A 458 41.11 16.61 -19.83
C GLN A 458 39.63 16.83 -19.43
N ASN A 459 39.09 15.84 -18.72
CA ASN A 459 37.95 15.81 -17.79
C ASN A 459 36.65 16.56 -18.10
N GLY A 460 35.63 15.79 -18.48
CA GLY A 460 34.22 16.15 -18.34
C GLY A 460 33.70 15.91 -16.93
N ASN A 461 33.09 16.94 -16.35
CA ASN A 461 32.11 16.81 -15.29
C ASN A 461 30.76 17.22 -15.92
N GLY A 462 29.79 16.30 -15.94
CA GLY A 462 28.54 16.47 -16.64
C GLY A 462 27.52 15.45 -16.19
N GLN A 463 26.83 15.80 -15.10
CA GLN A 463 25.61 15.22 -14.55
C GLN A 463 24.70 14.58 -15.61
N GLN A 464 24.49 13.27 -15.51
CA GLN A 464 23.38 12.58 -16.17
C GLN A 464 22.18 12.55 -15.23
N GLN A 465 21.19 13.36 -15.59
CA GLN A 465 19.88 13.42 -14.95
C GLN A 465 18.95 12.43 -15.65
N SER A 466 18.52 11.43 -14.89
CA SER A 466 17.60 10.37 -15.28
C SER A 466 16.20 10.95 -15.49
N GLY A 467 15.82 11.21 -16.74
CA GLY A 467 14.47 11.57 -17.14
C GLY A 467 13.62 10.32 -17.37
N GLN A 468 12.79 10.00 -16.39
CA GLN A 468 11.73 9.01 -16.45
C GLN A 468 10.55 9.64 -17.20
N ASN A 469 10.32 9.23 -18.46
CA ASN A 469 9.22 9.74 -19.25
C ASN A 469 8.02 8.78 -19.12
N GLN A 470 7.07 9.18 -18.26
CA GLN A 470 5.70 8.66 -18.27
C GLN A 470 4.90 9.52 -19.26
N GLN A 471 4.19 8.84 -20.15
CA GLN A 471 3.31 9.43 -21.16
C GLN A 471 2.27 10.35 -20.52
N ASN A 472 2.20 11.59 -21.01
CA ASN A 472 0.95 12.31 -21.08
C ASN A 472 0.94 13.13 -22.38
N SER A 473 0.25 12.63 -23.39
CA SER A 473 0.02 13.34 -24.65
C SER A 473 -1.30 14.09 -24.52
N LYS A 474 -1.24 15.39 -24.20
CA LYS A 474 -2.34 16.32 -24.47
C LYS A 474 -1.86 17.31 -25.53
N SER A 475 -2.52 17.18 -26.68
CA SER A 475 -2.87 18.14 -27.73
C SER A 475 -2.23 19.53 -27.69
N GLY A 476 -1.73 19.92 -28.87
CA GLY A 476 -0.99 21.17 -29.10
C GLY A 476 -1.80 22.45 -29.03
N GLN A 477 -1.05 23.55 -29.01
CA GLN A 477 -1.27 24.69 -29.90
C GLN A 477 -0.06 25.64 -29.87
N ASP A 478 0.39 25.95 -31.08
CA ASP A 478 0.96 27.21 -31.57
C ASP A 478 2.19 27.83 -30.89
N GLU A 479 3.33 27.61 -31.55
CA GLU A 479 4.47 28.53 -31.54
C GLU A 479 4.21 29.71 -32.50
N GLN A 480 4.52 30.92 -32.04
CA GLN A 480 4.92 32.03 -32.90
C GLN A 480 6.15 32.75 -32.33
N LYS A 481 7.16 32.87 -33.21
CA LYS A 481 8.26 33.87 -33.27
C LYS A 481 9.47 33.69 -32.32
N GLN A 482 10.65 33.44 -32.89
CA GLN A 482 11.70 34.40 -33.33
C GLN A 482 12.33 35.19 -32.17
N GLN A 483 13.61 35.56 -32.14
CA GLN A 483 14.89 35.14 -32.74
C GLN A 483 15.92 36.10 -32.11
N ASP A 484 17.12 35.60 -31.83
CA ASP A 484 18.39 36.31 -31.69
C ASP A 484 18.67 37.30 -30.54
N GLY A 485 19.88 37.16 -29.95
CA GLY A 485 20.51 38.18 -29.11
C GLY A 485 21.72 37.73 -28.29
N LYS A 486 22.89 37.65 -28.92
CA LYS A 486 24.24 37.47 -28.32
C LYS A 486 24.57 38.50 -27.22
N THR A 487 25.28 38.11 -26.16
CA THR A 487 26.64 38.62 -25.79
C THR A 487 27.24 37.94 -24.53
N GLN A 488 28.56 37.78 -24.55
CA GLN A 488 29.53 37.29 -23.55
C GLN A 488 30.24 38.52 -22.89
N PRO A 489 31.28 38.44 -22.02
CA PRO A 489 31.90 37.34 -21.24
C PRO A 489 32.40 37.74 -19.80
N SER A 490 33.13 36.80 -19.14
CA SER A 490 34.27 36.99 -18.20
C SER A 490 34.00 37.43 -16.75
N ASP A 491 34.69 37.01 -15.68
CA ASP A 491 35.90 36.18 -15.48
C ASP A 491 36.09 35.92 -13.94
N VAL A 492 37.10 35.10 -13.60
CA VAL A 492 37.96 35.18 -12.38
C VAL A 492 37.81 34.15 -11.21
N GLN A 493 38.78 33.21 -11.22
CA GLN A 493 39.71 32.71 -10.18
C GLN A 493 39.32 31.79 -9.00
N ARG A 494 40.14 30.72 -8.93
CA ARG A 494 40.52 29.82 -7.82
C ARG A 494 41.86 30.31 -7.24
N PRO A 495 42.34 29.88 -6.04
CA PRO A 495 43.13 28.62 -5.93
C PRO A 495 43.04 27.89 -4.54
N GLN A 496 43.14 26.54 -4.50
CA GLN A 496 44.24 25.68 -3.94
C GLN A 496 44.38 25.66 -2.40
N ASP A 497 44.87 24.63 -1.70
CA ASP A 497 45.15 23.19 -1.84
C ASP A 497 45.56 22.72 -0.42
N GLY A 498 45.40 21.43 -0.09
CA GLY A 498 45.94 20.85 1.15
C GLY A 498 45.61 19.37 1.34
N LYS A 499 46.55 18.50 0.97
CA LYS A 499 46.67 17.07 1.35
C LYS A 499 47.38 16.99 2.74
N SER A 500 47.40 15.95 3.58
CA SER A 500 47.41 14.47 3.40
C SER A 500 47.28 13.74 4.76
N GLN A 501 47.07 12.40 4.71
CA GLN A 501 47.46 11.32 5.66
C GLN A 501 46.64 11.09 6.96
N ASP A 502 46.37 9.87 7.46
CA ASP A 502 46.69 8.49 7.03
C ASP A 502 45.78 7.44 7.75
N ALA A 503 45.60 6.30 7.07
CA ALA A 503 45.32 4.90 7.49
C ALA A 503 44.63 4.52 8.83
N GLN A 504 43.60 3.65 8.75
CA GLN A 504 43.60 2.32 9.41
C GLN A 504 42.49 1.36 8.90
N SER A 505 42.89 0.15 8.48
CA SER A 505 42.01 -0.99 8.14
C SER A 505 41.45 -1.70 9.37
N LYS A 506 40.22 -2.23 9.28
CA LYS A 506 39.86 -3.58 9.76
C LYS A 506 38.55 -4.12 9.15
N ASN A 507 38.61 -5.41 8.82
CA ASN A 507 37.66 -6.28 8.14
C ASN A 507 36.28 -6.44 8.81
N GLY A 508 35.28 -6.77 7.98
CA GLY A 508 34.45 -7.96 8.22
C GLY A 508 32.94 -7.83 8.01
N GLN A 509 32.44 -8.48 6.93
CA GLN A 509 31.16 -9.22 6.79
C GLN A 509 29.84 -8.42 6.99
N GLY A 510 28.75 -8.58 6.25
CA GLY A 510 28.26 -9.55 5.28
C GLY A 510 26.72 -9.40 5.25
N GLU A 511 26.11 -9.59 4.08
CA GLU A 511 24.68 -9.91 3.81
C GLU A 511 23.60 -8.94 4.33
N GLN A 512 22.97 -8.09 3.51
CA GLN A 512 21.98 -8.37 2.45
C GLN A 512 20.76 -9.23 2.87
N ARG A 513 19.69 -8.48 3.17
CA ARG A 513 18.30 -8.89 3.32
C ARG A 513 17.82 -9.79 2.18
N LYS A 514 17.25 -10.95 2.54
CA LYS A 514 16.35 -11.73 1.68
C LYS A 514 14.90 -11.39 2.02
N GLN A 515 14.16 -11.12 0.96
CA GLN A 515 12.72 -11.02 0.88
C GLN A 515 12.15 -12.40 0.52
N ASP A 516 11.10 -12.78 1.23
CA ASP A 516 10.31 -13.99 1.04
C ASP A 516 9.29 -13.87 -0.11
N THR A 517 9.01 -14.99 -0.77
CA THR A 517 7.69 -15.33 -1.33
C THR A 517 7.60 -16.87 -1.51
N PRO A 518 6.42 -17.48 -1.75
CA PRO A 518 5.63 -18.30 -0.82
C PRO A 518 5.60 -19.81 -1.14
N PRO A 519 5.00 -20.68 -0.28
CA PRO A 519 4.85 -22.10 -0.55
C PRO A 519 3.52 -22.47 -1.26
N GLN A 520 3.66 -23.30 -2.30
CA GLN A 520 2.67 -24.19 -2.94
C GLN A 520 2.78 -25.59 -2.31
N SER A 521 1.87 -26.58 -2.36
CA SER A 521 0.49 -26.75 -2.85
C SER A 521 0.10 -28.20 -2.50
N ALA A 522 -1.14 -28.46 -2.11
CA ALA A 522 -1.76 -29.77 -2.22
C ALA A 522 -3.23 -29.59 -2.52
N ASP A 523 -3.54 -29.16 -3.75
CA ASP A 523 -4.90 -29.30 -4.27
C ASP A 523 -4.97 -29.06 -5.78
N ALA A 524 -4.00 -29.46 -6.61
CA ALA A 524 -4.01 -29.08 -8.04
C ALA A 524 -5.29 -29.46 -8.81
N LYS A 525 -6.00 -30.55 -8.45
CA LYS A 525 -7.30 -30.92 -9.06
C LYS A 525 -8.50 -30.22 -8.42
N ALA A 526 -8.49 -29.99 -7.11
CA ALA A 526 -9.52 -29.20 -6.44
C ALA A 526 -9.38 -27.71 -6.78
N GLN A 527 -8.15 -27.24 -6.97
CA GLN A 527 -7.76 -25.94 -7.49
C GLN A 527 -8.14 -25.83 -8.97
N GLN A 528 -7.98 -26.86 -9.81
CA GLN A 528 -8.46 -26.81 -11.20
C GLN A 528 -9.99 -26.82 -11.28
N GLN A 529 -10.68 -27.61 -10.44
CA GLN A 529 -12.14 -27.59 -10.38
C GLN A 529 -12.68 -26.32 -9.71
N ALA A 530 -11.97 -25.78 -8.74
CA ALA A 530 -12.26 -24.48 -8.14
C ALA A 530 -11.95 -23.35 -9.13
N ASP A 531 -10.87 -23.41 -9.90
CA ASP A 531 -10.52 -22.44 -10.94
C ASP A 531 -11.46 -22.54 -12.13
N GLU A 532 -11.97 -23.72 -12.48
CA GLU A 532 -13.03 -23.88 -13.49
C GLU A 532 -14.38 -23.41 -12.95
N ALA A 533 -14.72 -23.71 -11.69
CA ALA A 533 -15.93 -23.21 -11.05
C ALA A 533 -15.87 -21.70 -10.82
N GLN A 534 -14.69 -21.16 -10.56
CA GLN A 534 -14.40 -19.74 -10.36
C GLN A 534 -14.30 -19.04 -11.71
N ARG A 535 -13.77 -19.67 -12.77
CA ARG A 535 -13.89 -19.18 -14.16
C ARG A 535 -15.33 -19.22 -14.65
N ARG A 536 -16.13 -20.23 -14.30
CA ARG A 536 -17.56 -20.26 -14.62
C ARG A 536 -18.33 -19.23 -13.82
N LYS A 537 -18.05 -19.04 -12.52
CA LYS A 537 -18.62 -17.96 -11.71
C LYS A 537 -18.16 -16.59 -12.17
N MET A 538 -16.94 -16.46 -12.66
CA MET A 538 -16.39 -15.20 -13.17
C MET A 538 -16.86 -14.92 -14.59
N GLN A 539 -17.10 -15.95 -15.42
CA GLN A 539 -17.81 -15.81 -16.70
C GLN A 539 -19.29 -15.53 -16.47
N GLN A 540 -19.94 -16.12 -15.47
CA GLN A 540 -21.30 -15.77 -15.08
C GLN A 540 -21.37 -14.40 -14.40
N ALA A 541 -20.37 -13.98 -13.65
CA ALA A 541 -20.28 -12.66 -13.05
C ALA A 541 -19.86 -11.60 -14.07
N MET A 542 -19.09 -11.94 -15.11
CA MET A 542 -18.81 -11.07 -16.25
C MET A 542 -19.95 -11.09 -17.27
N ALA A 543 -20.73 -12.17 -17.36
CA ALA A 543 -21.99 -12.18 -18.09
C ALA A 543 -23.06 -11.42 -17.31
N GLN A 544 -23.13 -11.48 -15.98
CA GLN A 544 -24.04 -10.69 -15.16
C GLN A 544 -23.56 -9.25 -14.95
N ALA A 545 -22.25 -8.97 -14.96
CA ALA A 545 -21.71 -7.61 -14.97
C ALA A 545 -21.74 -7.05 -16.38
N GLY A 546 -21.59 -7.88 -17.40
CA GLY A 546 -21.84 -7.57 -18.81
C GLY A 546 -23.31 -7.36 -19.09
N ASP A 547 -24.21 -8.11 -18.46
CA ASP A 547 -25.67 -7.95 -18.54
C ASP A 547 -26.14 -6.84 -17.60
N LYS A 548 -25.48 -6.54 -16.48
CA LYS A 548 -25.79 -5.36 -15.64
C LYS A 548 -25.18 -4.08 -16.20
N GLN A 549 -24.03 -4.14 -16.87
CA GLN A 549 -23.49 -3.04 -17.67
C GLN A 549 -24.21 -2.94 -19.00
N ALA A 550 -24.73 -4.01 -19.61
CA ALA A 550 -25.60 -3.97 -20.78
C ALA A 550 -27.06 -3.75 -20.41
N GLU A 551 -27.50 -3.88 -19.16
CA GLU A 551 -28.78 -3.40 -18.65
C GLU A 551 -28.66 -1.96 -18.17
N ALA A 552 -27.49 -1.51 -17.68
CA ALA A 552 -27.22 -0.11 -17.32
C ALA A 552 -26.90 0.73 -18.57
N ASN A 553 -25.98 0.29 -19.43
CA ASN A 553 -25.82 0.83 -20.79
C ASN A 553 -27.04 0.54 -21.62
N GLY A 554 -27.68 -0.63 -21.57
CA GLY A 554 -28.89 -0.88 -22.35
C GLY A 554 -30.10 -0.12 -21.85
N LYS A 555 -30.17 0.30 -20.57
CA LYS A 555 -31.19 1.30 -20.13
C LYS A 555 -30.81 2.72 -20.54
N GLN A 556 -29.51 3.06 -20.60
CA GLN A 556 -29.04 4.36 -21.11
C GLN A 556 -29.05 4.46 -22.65
N GLU A 557 -28.89 3.34 -23.36
CA GLU A 557 -28.88 3.17 -24.81
C GLU A 557 -30.26 2.83 -25.33
N ALA A 558 -31.12 2.12 -24.59
CA ALA A 558 -32.55 2.00 -24.95
C ALA A 558 -33.30 3.30 -24.65
N ALA A 559 -32.93 4.06 -23.61
CA ALA A 559 -33.38 5.43 -23.46
C ALA A 559 -32.90 6.28 -24.65
N ALA A 560 -31.61 6.23 -25.01
CA ALA A 560 -31.05 6.97 -26.15
C ALA A 560 -31.53 6.48 -27.54
N ALA A 561 -31.98 5.24 -27.68
CA ALA A 561 -32.53 4.67 -28.91
C ALA A 561 -34.03 4.97 -29.08
N SER A 562 -34.72 5.31 -27.99
CA SER A 562 -36.10 5.81 -28.00
C SER A 562 -36.19 7.35 -28.04
N GLU A 563 -35.06 8.05 -27.91
CA GLU A 563 -34.98 9.51 -27.98
C GLU A 563 -35.20 10.01 -29.41
N THR A 564 -36.14 10.95 -29.56
CA THR A 564 -36.32 11.70 -30.81
C THR A 564 -35.02 12.45 -31.16
N PRO A 565 -34.79 12.78 -32.44
CA PRO A 565 -33.61 13.56 -32.85
C PRO A 565 -33.41 14.84 -32.02
N GLU A 566 -34.52 15.53 -31.69
CA GLU A 566 -34.52 16.74 -30.84
C GLU A 566 -34.03 16.47 -29.41
N GLN A 567 -34.46 15.36 -28.78
CA GLN A 567 -34.04 15.02 -27.42
C GLN A 567 -32.55 14.66 -27.36
N ARG A 568 -32.02 14.01 -28.41
CA ARG A 568 -30.58 13.74 -28.54
C ARG A 568 -29.76 15.01 -28.73
N GLU A 569 -30.23 15.93 -29.57
CA GLU A 569 -29.58 17.24 -29.74
C GLU A 569 -29.59 18.03 -28.43
N GLN A 570 -30.70 18.02 -27.69
CA GLN A 570 -30.82 18.71 -26.41
C GLN A 570 -29.89 18.11 -25.35
N ARG A 571 -29.77 16.78 -25.29
CA ARG A 571 -28.83 16.10 -24.40
C ARG A 571 -27.38 16.40 -24.77
N GLN A 572 -27.03 16.35 -26.05
CA GLN A 572 -25.67 16.69 -26.52
C GLN A 572 -25.34 18.17 -26.28
N ALA A 573 -26.32 19.06 -26.43
CA ALA A 573 -26.18 20.48 -26.09
C ALA A 573 -25.98 20.68 -24.59
N VAL A 574 -26.70 19.94 -23.74
CA VAL A 574 -26.52 19.95 -22.28
C VAL A 574 -25.15 19.39 -21.90
N ASP A 575 -24.70 18.28 -22.47
CA ASP A 575 -23.36 17.70 -22.21
C ASP A 575 -22.24 18.63 -22.68
N ALA A 576 -22.41 19.27 -23.84
CA ALA A 576 -21.49 20.30 -24.33
C ALA A 576 -21.51 21.55 -23.44
N TRP A 577 -22.64 21.89 -22.83
CA TRP A 577 -22.76 22.97 -21.86
C TRP A 577 -22.08 22.60 -20.53
N LEU A 578 -22.27 21.38 -20.03
CA LEU A 578 -21.62 20.86 -18.82
C LEU A 578 -20.09 20.83 -18.95
N ARG A 579 -19.56 20.42 -20.11
CA ARG A 579 -18.10 20.46 -20.39
C ARG A 579 -17.53 21.87 -20.53
N ARG A 580 -18.39 22.89 -20.71
CA ARG A 580 -18.00 24.31 -20.74
C ARG A 580 -18.07 24.98 -19.38
N VAL A 581 -18.69 24.35 -18.38
CA VAL A 581 -18.67 24.84 -17.00
C VAL A 581 -17.23 24.66 -16.48
N PRO A 582 -16.50 25.74 -16.16
CA PRO A 582 -15.17 25.61 -15.60
C PRO A 582 -15.24 24.85 -14.26
N ASP A 583 -14.33 23.90 -14.03
CA ASP A 583 -14.14 23.27 -12.72
C ASP A 583 -13.59 24.32 -11.74
N ASP A 584 -14.48 25.14 -11.18
CA ASP A 584 -14.18 26.08 -10.09
C ASP A 584 -14.70 25.51 -8.76
N PRO A 585 -13.88 24.76 -8.00
CA PRO A 585 -14.27 24.22 -6.70
C PRO A 585 -14.70 25.32 -5.71
N GLY A 586 -14.23 26.56 -5.86
CA GLY A 586 -14.62 27.68 -5.03
C GLY A 586 -16.09 28.07 -5.23
N SER A 587 -16.57 28.06 -6.48
CA SER A 587 -17.97 28.32 -6.81
C SER A 587 -18.93 27.27 -6.24
N LEU A 588 -18.50 25.99 -6.24
CA LEU A 588 -19.24 24.88 -5.66
C LEU A 588 -19.31 25.00 -4.13
N LEU A 589 -18.18 25.31 -3.48
CA LEU A 589 -18.14 25.56 -2.03
C LEU A 589 -19.03 26.74 -1.65
N ARG A 590 -18.93 27.87 -2.37
CA ARG A 590 -19.79 29.04 -2.14
C ARG A 590 -21.27 28.69 -2.23
N THR A 591 -21.66 27.93 -3.25
CA THR A 591 -23.06 27.53 -3.46
C THR A 591 -23.52 26.57 -2.36
N LYS A 592 -22.69 25.58 -2.00
CA LYS A 592 -22.96 24.63 -0.92
C LYS A 592 -23.16 25.36 0.41
N PHE A 593 -22.24 26.25 0.77
CA PHE A 593 -22.30 26.98 2.04
C PHE A 593 -23.50 27.93 2.09
N ARG A 594 -23.84 28.59 0.97
CA ARG A 594 -25.06 29.42 0.89
C ARG A 594 -26.33 28.59 1.12
N LEU A 595 -26.45 27.44 0.46
CA LEU A 595 -27.61 26.55 0.63
C LEU A 595 -27.71 26.01 2.05
N GLU A 596 -26.57 25.64 2.65
CA GLU A 596 -26.53 25.16 4.02
C GLU A 596 -26.89 26.26 5.03
N TYR A 597 -26.39 27.48 4.82
CA TYR A 597 -26.75 28.66 5.59
C TYR A 597 -28.26 28.95 5.53
N GLU A 598 -28.84 29.02 4.33
CA GLU A 598 -30.28 29.23 4.13
C GLU A 598 -31.13 28.12 4.77
N ARG A 599 -30.61 26.90 4.83
CA ARG A 599 -31.28 25.78 5.51
C ARG A 599 -31.26 25.98 7.03
N ARG A 600 -30.11 26.32 7.62
CA ARG A 600 -29.98 26.58 9.07
C ARG A 600 -30.88 27.73 9.52
N GLN A 601 -30.94 28.80 8.73
CA GLN A 601 -31.84 29.94 8.98
C GLN A 601 -33.32 29.54 8.97
N ARG A 602 -33.73 28.67 8.04
CA ARG A 602 -35.10 28.11 8.01
C ARG A 602 -35.40 27.21 9.20
N ASP A 603 -34.41 26.44 9.64
CA ASP A 603 -34.51 25.50 10.76
C ASP A 603 -34.34 26.19 12.14
N GLY A 604 -34.08 27.51 12.17
CA GLY A 604 -33.90 28.30 13.39
C GLY A 604 -32.64 27.94 14.19
N ARG A 605 -31.58 27.48 13.52
CA ARG A 605 -30.32 27.03 14.13
C ARG A 605 -29.18 28.02 13.98
#